data_AF-A0A3N2Q8U3-F1
#
_entry.id   AF-A0A3N2Q8U3-F1
#
_cell.length_a   1.000
_cell.length_b   1.000
_cell.length_c   1.000
_cell.angle_alpha   90.00
_cell.angle_beta   90.00
_cell.angle_gamma   90.00
#
_symmetry.space_group_name_H-M   'P 1'
#
loop_
_entity.id
_entity.type
_entity.pdbx_description
1 polymer ?
#
loop_
_entity_poly.entity_id
_entity_poly.type
_entity_poly.pdbx_seq_one_letter_code
_entity_poly.pdbx_strand_id
1 'polypeptide(L)'
;MVLLKPLVLGALAATAAAKSAVIDLLPSNFDKVVFESGKPTLVEFFAPWCGHCKTLAPVYEELALSFESHKDKVQIAKVDADAERELGKRFKVQGFPTLKWFDGSSKEPEEYNGGRDIESLTNFIIEKAGIKPKKAQKPPSEVVMLREGTFEQETGSDKHVLVAFTAPWCGHCKSLAPIWEAIADDFAQDEDVLIAKVDAEAEHSKALAKSQRITSYPTIKYFPRGSTEAEIYSGGRTEQAFLDFINEKAGTHRAVGGGLDAIAGTISALDAVVAKFTGGTTLSEAAEEAQKEAAALADGAQQKYAEYYVKVFNKLNSSEGWAAKELARLEGILAKGGLAPFKRDELTSKTNILRKFVKDTAERVREEL
;
A
#
# COMPACT_ATOMS: atom_id res chain seq x y z
N MET A 1 -43.71 35.12 -4.00
CA MET A 1 -43.21 33.75 -4.25
C MET A 1 -41.69 33.77 -4.16
N VAL A 2 -41.15 33.46 -2.97
CA VAL A 2 -39.70 33.31 -2.76
C VAL A 2 -39.46 31.82 -2.61
N LEU A 3 -38.79 31.21 -3.59
CA LEU A 3 -38.39 29.80 -3.55
C LEU A 3 -37.21 29.64 -2.57
N LEU A 4 -37.45 28.90 -1.48
CA LEU A 4 -36.38 28.34 -0.65
C LEU A 4 -35.70 27.20 -1.42
N LYS A 5 -34.39 27.32 -1.66
CA LYS A 5 -33.54 26.19 -2.05
C LYS A 5 -33.18 25.38 -0.81
N PRO A 6 -33.29 24.04 -0.81
CA PRO A 6 -32.82 23.24 0.30
C PRO A 6 -31.29 23.16 0.26
N LEU A 7 -30.67 23.49 1.38
CA LEU A 7 -29.25 23.31 1.63
C LEU A 7 -29.00 21.80 1.84
N VAL A 8 -28.39 21.14 0.85
CA VAL A 8 -27.92 19.76 1.01
C VAL A 8 -26.64 19.81 1.84
N LEU A 9 -26.74 19.43 3.12
CA LEU A 9 -25.58 19.20 3.97
C LEU A 9 -24.97 17.85 3.57
N GLY A 10 -23.95 17.88 2.71
CA GLY A 10 -23.11 16.71 2.46
C GLY A 10 -22.27 16.41 3.71
N ALA A 11 -22.62 15.37 4.45
CA ALA A 11 -21.75 14.84 5.49
C ALA A 11 -20.56 14.15 4.80
N LEU A 12 -19.41 14.83 4.76
CA LEU A 12 -18.14 14.20 4.42
C LEU A 12 -17.83 13.20 5.53
N ALA A 13 -18.11 11.92 5.28
CA ALA A 13 -17.56 10.85 6.10
C ALA A 13 -16.06 10.79 5.80
N ALA A 14 -15.26 11.44 6.63
CA ALA A 14 -13.81 11.29 6.58
C ALA A 14 -13.47 9.84 6.94
N THR A 15 -13.21 9.01 5.94
CA THR A 15 -12.55 7.72 6.11
C THR A 15 -11.12 8.01 6.52
N ALA A 16 -10.87 8.06 7.83
CA ALA A 16 -9.52 8.05 8.35
C ALA A 16 -8.92 6.67 8.07
N ALA A 17 -8.16 6.54 6.98
CA ALA A 17 -7.34 5.37 6.70
C ALA A 17 -6.52 5.05 7.95
N ALA A 18 -6.62 3.82 8.43
CA ALA A 18 -6.02 3.48 9.71
C ALA A 18 -4.50 3.34 9.55
N LYS A 19 -3.76 4.22 10.22
CA LYS A 19 -2.30 4.16 10.25
C LYS A 19 -1.88 2.93 11.08
N SER A 20 -1.11 2.01 10.49
CA SER A 20 -0.52 0.87 11.21
C SER A 20 0.20 1.33 12.50
N ALA A 21 -0.02 0.59 13.58
CA ALA A 21 0.61 0.78 14.89
C ALA A 21 2.01 0.13 14.96
N VAL A 22 2.36 -0.74 14.01
CA VAL A 22 3.70 -1.35 13.92
C VAL A 22 4.67 -0.34 13.30
N ILE A 23 5.81 -0.13 13.96
CA ILE A 23 6.82 0.81 13.49
C ILE A 23 7.68 0.16 12.40
N ASP A 24 7.69 0.74 11.20
CA ASP A 24 8.63 0.36 10.13
C ASP A 24 10.06 0.80 10.49
N LEU A 25 10.95 -0.18 10.66
CA LEU A 25 12.37 0.01 10.88
C LEU A 25 13.16 -0.16 9.59
N LEU A 26 14.15 0.71 9.45
CA LEU A 26 15.07 0.81 8.34
C LEU A 26 16.45 1.17 8.88
N PRO A 27 17.53 0.99 8.10
CA PRO A 27 18.89 1.27 8.59
C PRO A 27 19.04 2.68 9.16
N SER A 28 18.31 3.66 8.62
CA SER A 28 18.40 5.05 9.02
C SER A 28 17.72 5.40 10.35
N ASN A 29 16.71 4.63 10.76
CA ASN A 29 15.95 4.88 11.98
C ASN A 29 16.12 3.81 13.05
N PHE A 30 16.70 2.65 12.71
CA PHE A 30 16.80 1.49 13.59
C PHE A 30 17.45 1.87 14.93
N ASP A 31 18.65 2.46 14.88
CA ASP A 31 19.38 2.78 16.10
C ASP A 31 18.63 3.80 16.97
N LYS A 32 18.02 4.80 16.34
CA LYS A 32 17.22 5.80 17.04
C LYS A 32 16.00 5.20 17.73
N VAL A 33 15.28 4.31 17.04
CA VAL A 33 14.05 3.70 17.55
C VAL A 33 14.37 2.62 18.58
N VAL A 34 15.36 1.77 18.34
CA VAL A 34 15.61 0.55 19.12
C VAL A 34 16.62 0.79 20.26
N PHE A 35 17.64 1.65 20.07
CA PHE A 35 18.71 1.84 21.05
C PHE A 35 18.66 3.21 21.75
N GLU A 36 18.33 4.28 21.04
CA GLU A 36 18.36 5.64 21.61
C GLU A 36 17.05 6.04 22.28
N SER A 37 15.95 5.34 22.00
CA SER A 37 14.64 5.64 22.57
C SER A 37 14.56 5.33 24.08
N GLY A 38 15.43 4.44 24.57
CA GLY A 38 15.38 3.89 25.92
C GLY A 38 14.14 3.00 26.18
N LYS A 39 13.38 2.66 25.14
CA LYS A 39 12.14 1.89 25.24
C LYS A 39 12.39 0.44 24.83
N PRO A 40 11.90 -0.55 25.60
CA PRO A 40 11.89 -1.92 25.15
C PRO A 40 11.14 -2.08 23.83
N THR A 41 11.71 -2.83 22.90
CA THR A 41 11.21 -2.97 21.53
C THR A 41 11.20 -4.43 21.12
N LEU A 42 10.04 -4.95 20.72
CA LEU A 42 9.95 -6.21 19.99
C LEU A 42 10.09 -5.91 18.50
N VAL A 43 11.04 -6.55 17.83
CA VAL A 43 11.31 -6.36 16.39
C VAL A 43 11.05 -7.65 15.62
N GLU A 44 10.20 -7.57 14.60
CA GLU A 44 10.04 -8.60 13.57
C GLU A 44 10.97 -8.36 12.39
N PHE A 45 11.85 -9.32 12.11
CA PHE A 45 12.61 -9.40 10.88
C PHE A 45 11.86 -10.30 9.90
N PHE A 46 11.32 -9.73 8.83
CA PHE A 46 10.46 -10.42 7.86
C PHE A 46 10.99 -10.30 6.42
N ALA A 47 10.31 -10.98 5.49
CA ALA A 47 10.45 -10.78 4.06
C ALA A 47 9.06 -10.83 3.39
N PRO A 48 8.77 -9.99 2.37
CA PRO A 48 7.42 -9.85 1.79
C PRO A 48 6.93 -11.12 1.08
N TRP A 49 7.84 -11.94 0.57
CA TRP A 49 7.53 -13.22 -0.07
C TRP A 49 7.32 -14.37 0.92
N CYS A 50 7.62 -14.18 2.21
CA CYS A 50 7.56 -15.25 3.20
C CYS A 50 6.12 -15.49 3.69
N GLY A 51 5.55 -16.65 3.36
CA GLY A 51 4.19 -17.02 3.78
C GLY A 51 3.96 -16.99 5.30
N HIS A 52 4.95 -17.41 6.11
CA HIS A 52 4.84 -17.33 7.57
C HIS A 52 4.83 -15.89 8.10
N CYS A 53 5.51 -14.95 7.43
CA CYS A 53 5.46 -13.53 7.77
C CYS A 53 4.09 -12.96 7.46
N LYS A 54 3.52 -13.29 6.29
CA LYS A 54 2.16 -12.88 5.92
C LYS A 54 1.12 -13.35 6.93
N THR A 55 1.28 -14.56 7.49
CA THR A 55 0.39 -15.05 8.56
C THR A 55 0.57 -14.30 9.89
N LEU A 56 1.79 -13.88 10.22
CA LEU A 56 2.09 -13.17 11.47
C LEU A 56 1.68 -11.70 11.41
N ALA A 57 1.80 -11.04 10.26
CA ALA A 57 1.53 -9.61 10.08
C ALA A 57 0.22 -9.12 10.75
N PRO A 58 -0.96 -9.73 10.54
CA PRO A 58 -2.20 -9.26 11.20
C PRO A 58 -2.19 -9.46 12.72
N VAL A 59 -1.55 -10.53 13.22
CA VAL A 59 -1.41 -10.78 14.67
C VAL A 59 -0.45 -9.76 15.29
N TYR A 60 0.62 -9.42 14.57
CA TYR A 60 1.61 -8.45 15.01
C TYR A 60 1.06 -7.02 15.02
N GLU A 61 0.17 -6.69 14.09
CA GLU A 61 -0.60 -5.45 14.08
C GLU A 61 -1.59 -5.38 15.26
N GLU A 62 -2.35 -6.45 15.52
CA GLU A 62 -3.22 -6.55 16.69
C GLU A 62 -2.43 -6.39 18.00
N LEU A 63 -1.23 -6.98 18.06
CA LEU A 63 -0.30 -6.82 19.17
C LEU A 63 0.08 -5.34 19.35
N ALA A 64 0.56 -4.69 18.29
CA ALA A 64 0.93 -3.27 18.34
C ALA A 64 -0.24 -2.38 18.81
N LEU A 65 -1.44 -2.60 18.29
CA LEU A 65 -2.64 -1.85 18.70
C LEU A 65 -3.00 -2.06 20.17
N SER A 66 -2.82 -3.27 20.70
CA SER A 66 -3.06 -3.58 22.12
C SER A 66 -2.13 -2.78 23.06
N PHE A 67 -0.95 -2.39 22.56
CA PHE A 67 0.07 -1.59 23.24
C PHE A 67 0.13 -0.12 22.80
N GLU A 68 -0.69 0.34 21.85
CA GLU A 68 -0.62 1.71 21.30
C GLU A 68 -0.74 2.79 22.39
N SER A 69 -1.62 2.59 23.38
CA SER A 69 -1.75 3.50 24.53
C SER A 69 -0.54 3.50 25.49
N HIS A 70 0.43 2.63 25.23
CA HIS A 70 1.69 2.47 25.97
C HIS A 70 2.92 2.63 25.06
N LYS A 71 2.79 3.25 23.87
CA LYS A 71 3.92 3.50 22.95
C LYS A 71 5.07 4.32 23.52
N ASP A 72 4.82 5.01 24.65
CA ASP A 72 5.85 5.71 25.42
C ASP A 72 6.66 4.79 26.34
N LYS A 73 6.26 3.52 26.47
CA LYS A 73 6.85 2.51 27.36
C LYS A 73 7.30 1.24 26.67
N VAL A 74 6.68 0.85 25.55
CA VAL A 74 7.07 -0.32 24.74
C VAL A 74 6.78 -0.05 23.27
N GLN A 75 7.61 -0.61 22.40
CA GLN A 75 7.51 -0.45 20.95
C GLN A 75 7.38 -1.81 20.27
N ILE A 76 6.53 -1.87 19.25
CA ILE A 76 6.35 -3.03 18.37
C ILE A 76 6.75 -2.57 16.97
N ALA A 77 7.71 -3.27 16.35
CA ALA A 77 8.38 -2.77 15.17
C ALA A 77 8.73 -3.91 14.21
N LYS A 78 8.87 -3.60 12.92
CA LYS A 78 9.21 -4.59 11.89
C LYS A 78 10.27 -4.06 10.94
N VAL A 79 11.06 -4.94 10.35
CA VAL A 79 12.06 -4.65 9.32
C VAL A 79 11.98 -5.70 8.22
N ASP A 80 11.88 -5.25 6.97
CA ASP A 80 12.08 -6.11 5.81
C ASP A 80 13.58 -6.40 5.70
N ALA A 81 14.00 -7.55 6.21
CA ALA A 81 15.40 -7.95 6.22
C ALA A 81 15.84 -8.63 4.91
N ASP A 82 14.93 -8.83 3.95
CA ASP A 82 15.28 -9.19 2.58
C ASP A 82 15.69 -7.96 1.77
N ALA A 83 14.95 -6.85 1.94
CA ALA A 83 15.35 -5.53 1.42
C ALA A 83 16.57 -4.98 2.18
N GLU A 84 16.55 -5.01 3.51
CA GLU A 84 17.56 -4.42 4.39
C GLU A 84 18.57 -5.45 4.91
N ARG A 85 19.24 -6.12 3.97
CA ARG A 85 20.13 -7.28 4.24
C ARG A 85 21.21 -7.01 5.28
N GLU A 86 21.71 -5.78 5.38
CA GLU A 86 22.74 -5.42 6.36
C GLU A 86 22.20 -5.42 7.80
N LEU A 87 20.94 -5.04 8.02
CA LEU A 87 20.30 -5.21 9.34
C LEU A 87 20.07 -6.68 9.65
N GLY A 88 19.62 -7.48 8.67
CA GLY A 88 19.51 -8.93 8.81
C GLY A 88 20.84 -9.57 9.24
N LYS A 89 21.95 -9.22 8.59
CA LYS A 89 23.30 -9.68 8.95
C LYS A 89 23.72 -9.22 10.34
N ARG A 90 23.50 -7.94 10.68
CA ARG A 90 23.86 -7.34 11.98
C ARG A 90 23.28 -8.13 13.14
N PHE A 91 22.04 -8.58 13.01
CA PHE A 91 21.33 -9.35 14.04
C PHE A 91 21.29 -10.85 13.77
N LYS A 92 22.14 -11.35 12.86
CA LYS A 92 22.30 -12.78 12.56
C LYS A 92 20.98 -13.48 12.21
N VAL A 93 20.11 -12.80 11.45
CA VAL A 93 18.85 -13.37 10.97
C VAL A 93 19.15 -14.46 9.93
N GLN A 94 18.71 -15.69 10.21
CA GLN A 94 18.94 -16.85 9.35
C GLN A 94 17.68 -17.33 8.61
N GLY A 95 16.52 -16.81 9.00
CA GLY A 95 15.23 -17.18 8.41
C GLY A 95 14.12 -16.23 8.84
N PHE A 96 12.95 -16.38 8.22
CA PHE A 96 11.82 -15.47 8.42
C PHE A 96 10.54 -16.19 8.87
N PRO A 97 9.71 -15.54 9.70
CA PRO A 97 10.05 -14.36 10.50
C PRO A 97 10.99 -14.72 11.64
N THR A 98 11.89 -13.79 12.02
CA THR A 98 12.69 -13.87 13.26
C THR A 98 12.25 -12.73 14.18
N LEU A 99 11.89 -13.03 15.43
CA LEU A 99 11.47 -12.04 16.42
C LEU A 99 12.59 -11.82 17.43
N LYS A 100 12.94 -10.55 17.70
CA LYS A 100 13.99 -10.19 18.66
C LYS A 100 13.52 -9.12 19.62
N TRP A 101 13.81 -9.32 20.90
CA TRP A 101 13.50 -8.40 21.98
C TRP A 101 14.71 -7.58 22.36
N PHE A 102 14.55 -6.26 22.32
CA PHE A 102 15.51 -5.29 22.80
C PHE A 102 14.97 -4.69 24.09
N ASP A 103 15.73 -4.75 25.18
CA ASP A 103 15.26 -4.29 26.49
C ASP A 103 15.33 -2.76 26.69
N GLY A 104 15.81 -2.02 25.68
CA GLY A 104 16.00 -0.56 25.72
C GLY A 104 17.27 -0.10 26.44
N SER A 105 18.09 -1.03 26.95
CA SER A 105 19.33 -0.75 27.70
C SER A 105 20.58 -1.40 27.10
N SER A 106 20.40 -2.50 26.37
CA SER A 106 21.46 -3.28 25.72
C SER A 106 21.36 -3.21 24.19
N LYS A 107 22.51 -3.34 23.52
CA LYS A 107 22.56 -3.53 22.06
C LYS A 107 22.39 -5.00 21.64
N GLU A 108 22.51 -5.93 22.59
CA GLU A 108 22.34 -7.35 22.36
C GLU A 108 20.88 -7.75 22.60
N PRO A 109 20.14 -8.16 21.55
CA PRO A 109 18.77 -8.61 21.72
C PRO A 109 18.67 -10.05 22.21
N GLU A 110 17.55 -10.36 22.84
CA GLU A 110 17.11 -11.72 23.10
C GLU A 110 16.23 -12.24 21.94
N GLU A 111 16.46 -13.46 21.48
CA GLU A 111 15.61 -14.06 20.45
C GLU A 111 14.31 -14.62 21.04
N TYR A 112 13.17 -14.24 20.48
CA TYR A 112 11.88 -14.77 20.88
C TYR A 112 11.58 -16.08 20.14
N ASN A 113 11.40 -17.15 20.91
CA ASN A 113 11.15 -18.51 20.41
C ASN A 113 9.76 -19.06 20.80
N GLY A 114 8.87 -18.21 21.32
CA GLY A 114 7.53 -18.62 21.74
C GLY A 114 6.51 -18.72 20.59
N GLY A 115 5.25 -18.96 20.96
CA GLY A 115 4.14 -19.00 20.02
C GLY A 115 3.91 -17.66 19.32
N ARG A 116 3.45 -17.68 18.06
CA ARG A 116 3.24 -16.45 17.26
C ARG A 116 1.79 -15.98 17.27
N ASP A 117 0.99 -16.50 18.19
CA ASP A 117 -0.36 -16.06 18.47
C ASP A 117 -0.36 -14.85 19.42
N ILE A 118 -1.49 -14.13 19.45
CA ILE A 118 -1.63 -12.88 20.22
C ILE A 118 -1.40 -13.09 21.73
N GLU A 119 -1.79 -14.25 22.28
CA GLU A 119 -1.66 -14.55 23.70
C GLU A 119 -0.19 -14.75 24.07
N SER A 120 0.52 -15.58 23.31
CA SER A 120 1.95 -15.85 23.49
C SER A 120 2.81 -14.59 23.38
N LEU A 121 2.54 -13.72 22.39
CA LEU A 121 3.28 -12.48 22.19
C LEU A 121 2.97 -11.45 23.28
N THR A 122 1.70 -11.34 23.67
CA THR A 122 1.25 -10.45 24.75
C THR A 122 1.89 -10.83 26.08
N ASN A 123 1.84 -12.12 26.43
CA ASN A 123 2.40 -12.62 27.68
C ASN A 123 3.90 -12.38 27.76
N PHE A 124 4.61 -12.54 26.64
CA PHE A 124 6.04 -12.23 26.58
C PHE A 124 6.34 -10.77 26.89
N ILE A 125 5.60 -9.82 26.31
CA ILE A 125 5.79 -8.39 26.61
C ILE A 125 5.45 -8.07 28.07
N ILE A 126 4.39 -8.69 28.62
CA ILE A 126 4.04 -8.55 30.03
C ILE A 126 5.20 -9.04 30.92
N GLU A 127 5.78 -10.19 30.61
CA GLU A 127 6.91 -10.77 31.36
C GLU A 127 8.15 -9.88 31.29
N LYS A 128 8.52 -9.42 30.10
CA LYS A 128 9.76 -8.66 29.87
C LYS A 128 9.68 -7.20 30.30
N ALA A 129 8.53 -6.55 30.14
CA ALA A 129 8.37 -5.12 30.36
C ALA A 129 7.43 -4.77 31.51
N GLY A 130 6.69 -5.73 32.07
CA GLY A 130 5.70 -5.47 33.13
C GLY A 130 4.48 -4.66 32.67
N ILE A 131 4.31 -4.47 31.36
CA ILE A 131 3.25 -3.63 30.78
C ILE A 131 2.08 -4.53 30.38
N LYS A 132 0.91 -4.28 30.96
CA LYS A 132 -0.33 -4.95 30.56
C LYS A 132 -0.95 -4.21 29.39
N PRO A 133 -1.34 -4.90 28.29
CA PRO A 133 -2.00 -4.24 27.17
C PRO A 133 -3.40 -3.78 27.57
N LYS A 134 -3.98 -2.88 26.78
CA LYS A 134 -5.45 -2.75 26.77
C LYS A 134 -6.03 -3.90 25.97
N LYS A 135 -7.33 -4.18 26.14
CA LYS A 135 -8.02 -5.26 25.41
C LYS A 135 -7.62 -5.21 23.94
N ALA A 136 -7.09 -6.33 23.41
CA ALA A 136 -6.58 -6.41 22.05
C ALA A 136 -7.65 -5.90 21.08
N GLN A 137 -7.25 -4.92 20.27
CA GLN A 137 -8.10 -4.40 19.21
C GLN A 137 -7.54 -4.98 17.92
N LYS A 138 -8.35 -5.75 17.21
CA LYS A 138 -8.03 -6.09 15.84
C LYS A 138 -7.82 -4.79 15.06
N PRO A 139 -6.85 -4.74 14.12
CA PRO A 139 -6.76 -3.63 13.22
C PRO A 139 -8.13 -3.35 12.61
N PRO A 140 -8.53 -2.07 12.51
CA PRO A 140 -9.69 -1.72 11.71
C PRO A 140 -9.46 -2.28 10.30
N SER A 141 -10.45 -3.00 9.81
CA SER A 141 -10.41 -3.60 8.48
C SER A 141 -10.62 -2.50 7.45
N GLU A 142 -9.75 -2.44 6.45
CA GLU A 142 -9.96 -1.61 5.26
C GLU A 142 -11.05 -2.23 4.34
N VAL A 143 -11.50 -3.47 4.63
CA VAL A 143 -12.65 -4.07 3.95
C VAL A 143 -13.95 -3.44 4.46
N VAL A 144 -14.64 -2.75 3.56
CA VAL A 144 -15.93 -2.14 3.89
C VAL A 144 -17.06 -3.18 3.89
N MET A 145 -17.78 -3.25 5.01
CA MET A 145 -19.00 -4.06 5.12
C MET A 145 -20.18 -3.34 4.49
N LEU A 146 -20.65 -3.86 3.36
CA LEU A 146 -21.85 -3.37 2.69
C LEU A 146 -23.09 -4.14 3.13
N ARG A 147 -24.21 -3.42 3.15
CA ARG A 147 -25.54 -3.91 3.45
C ARG A 147 -26.56 -3.17 2.59
N GLU A 148 -27.82 -3.55 2.70
CA GLU A 148 -28.92 -2.79 2.09
C GLU A 148 -28.81 -1.29 2.45
N GLY A 149 -28.85 -0.43 1.44
CA GLY A 149 -28.78 1.02 1.57
C GLY A 149 -27.36 1.61 1.53
N THR A 150 -26.34 0.90 2.03
CA THR A 150 -24.94 1.35 1.86
C THR A 150 -24.32 0.81 0.59
N PHE A 151 -24.78 -0.35 0.12
CA PHE A 151 -24.33 -0.96 -1.11
C PHE A 151 -24.51 -0.02 -2.31
N GLU A 152 -25.73 0.50 -2.50
CA GLU A 152 -26.06 1.39 -3.62
C GLU A 152 -25.41 2.78 -3.52
N GLN A 153 -24.95 3.18 -2.33
CA GLN A 153 -24.21 4.44 -2.15
C GLN A 153 -22.77 4.30 -2.63
N GLU A 154 -22.15 3.15 -2.37
CA GLU A 154 -20.77 2.89 -2.78
C GLU A 154 -20.71 2.41 -4.23
N THR A 155 -21.58 1.50 -4.65
CA THR A 155 -21.65 1.06 -6.06
C THR A 155 -22.33 2.13 -6.91
N GLY A 156 -21.69 2.56 -8.00
CA GLY A 156 -22.15 3.71 -8.79
C GLY A 156 -21.62 5.06 -8.32
N SER A 157 -20.82 5.09 -7.25
CA SER A 157 -20.03 6.26 -6.84
C SER A 157 -18.88 6.54 -7.82
N ASP A 158 -18.03 7.50 -7.48
CA ASP A 158 -16.79 7.79 -8.21
C ASP A 158 -15.64 6.80 -7.92
N LYS A 159 -15.93 5.62 -7.36
CA LYS A 159 -14.96 4.56 -7.07
C LYS A 159 -15.17 3.29 -7.90
N HIS A 160 -14.07 2.60 -8.14
CA HIS A 160 -14.00 1.21 -8.57
C HIS A 160 -14.26 0.30 -7.35
N VAL A 161 -15.39 -0.42 -7.33
CA VAL A 161 -15.79 -1.21 -6.16
C VAL A 161 -15.69 -2.71 -6.46
N LEU A 162 -14.89 -3.44 -5.69
CA LEU A 162 -14.83 -4.89 -5.73
C LEU A 162 -15.53 -5.48 -4.50
N VAL A 163 -16.59 -6.26 -4.71
CA VAL A 163 -17.44 -6.79 -3.64
C VAL A 163 -17.40 -8.30 -3.59
N ALA A 164 -17.03 -8.86 -2.43
CA ALA A 164 -17.20 -10.28 -2.13
C ALA A 164 -18.53 -10.53 -1.40
N PHE A 165 -19.43 -11.28 -2.02
CA PHE A 165 -20.63 -11.82 -1.38
C PHE A 165 -20.29 -13.15 -0.72
N THR A 166 -20.45 -13.20 0.60
CA THR A 166 -19.98 -14.31 1.45
C THR A 166 -21.08 -14.82 2.36
N ALA A 167 -20.83 -15.97 3.00
CA ALA A 167 -21.69 -16.52 4.05
C ALA A 167 -20.84 -17.04 5.23
N PRO A 168 -21.32 -16.96 6.49
CA PRO A 168 -20.51 -17.33 7.66
C PRO A 168 -20.08 -18.81 7.70
N TRP A 169 -20.91 -19.69 7.16
CA TRP A 169 -20.68 -21.14 7.12
C TRP A 169 -19.81 -21.59 5.94
N CYS A 170 -19.51 -20.70 4.98
CA CYS A 170 -18.79 -21.02 3.76
C CYS A 170 -17.28 -21.19 4.01
N GLY A 171 -16.77 -22.42 3.85
CA GLY A 171 -15.33 -22.72 4.02
C GLY A 171 -14.42 -21.94 3.06
N HIS A 172 -14.78 -21.88 1.77
CA HIS A 172 -14.01 -21.12 0.78
C HIS A 172 -13.99 -19.61 1.07
N CYS A 173 -15.01 -19.08 1.73
CA CYS A 173 -15.06 -17.68 2.14
C CYS A 173 -14.08 -17.41 3.28
N LYS A 174 -13.92 -18.37 4.21
CA LYS A 174 -12.89 -18.31 5.26
C LYS A 174 -11.47 -18.36 4.68
N SER A 175 -11.26 -19.15 3.62
CA SER A 175 -9.98 -19.17 2.90
C SER A 175 -9.71 -17.86 2.13
N LEU A 176 -10.75 -17.22 1.59
CA LEU A 176 -10.63 -15.94 0.90
C LEU A 176 -10.39 -14.76 1.85
N ALA A 177 -10.97 -14.79 3.05
CA ALA A 177 -10.94 -13.68 4.01
C ALA A 177 -9.55 -13.06 4.22
N PRO A 178 -8.46 -13.80 4.52
CA PRO A 178 -7.15 -13.18 4.70
C PRO A 178 -6.59 -12.51 3.44
N ILE A 179 -6.91 -13.05 2.26
CA ILE A 179 -6.52 -12.45 0.97
C ILE A 179 -7.32 -11.18 0.72
N TRP A 180 -8.61 -11.18 1.11
CA TRP A 180 -9.50 -10.03 0.96
C TRP A 180 -9.09 -8.85 1.85
N GLU A 181 -8.63 -9.13 3.07
CA GLU A 181 -8.05 -8.11 3.97
C GLU A 181 -6.73 -7.59 3.38
N ALA A 182 -5.83 -8.47 2.91
CA ALA A 182 -4.55 -8.06 2.32
C ALA A 182 -4.73 -7.11 1.13
N ILE A 183 -5.66 -7.40 0.20
CA ILE A 183 -5.89 -6.50 -0.93
C ILE A 183 -6.57 -5.20 -0.52
N ALA A 184 -7.38 -5.19 0.55
CA ALA A 184 -7.95 -3.95 1.08
C ALA A 184 -6.85 -3.05 1.65
N ASP A 185 -5.89 -3.64 2.37
CA ASP A 185 -4.71 -2.94 2.85
C ASP A 185 -3.82 -2.45 1.69
N ASP A 186 -3.63 -3.28 0.65
CA ASP A 186 -2.81 -2.93 -0.51
C ASP A 186 -3.34 -1.70 -1.25
N PHE A 187 -4.68 -1.57 -1.37
CA PHE A 187 -5.36 -0.45 -2.03
C PHE A 187 -5.79 0.66 -1.07
N ALA A 188 -5.41 0.63 0.20
CA ALA A 188 -5.85 1.62 1.21
C ALA A 188 -5.42 3.07 0.90
N GLN A 189 -4.47 3.27 -0.01
CA GLN A 189 -4.01 4.58 -0.46
C GLN A 189 -4.63 5.04 -1.79
N ASP A 190 -5.44 4.20 -2.43
CA ASP A 190 -6.12 4.51 -3.70
C ASP A 190 -7.58 4.87 -3.40
N GLU A 191 -7.85 6.16 -3.22
CA GLU A 191 -9.17 6.68 -2.80
C GLU A 191 -10.32 6.33 -3.77
N ASP A 192 -9.99 6.04 -5.03
CA ASP A 192 -10.91 5.62 -6.07
C ASP A 192 -11.07 4.10 -6.18
N VAL A 193 -10.47 3.30 -5.28
CA VAL A 193 -10.64 1.85 -5.18
C VAL A 193 -11.29 1.50 -3.84
N LEU A 194 -12.32 0.66 -3.87
CA LEU A 194 -13.00 0.18 -2.67
C LEU A 194 -13.07 -1.35 -2.66
N ILE A 195 -12.46 -1.95 -1.64
CA ILE A 195 -12.59 -3.38 -1.37
C ILE A 195 -13.68 -3.58 -0.32
N ALA A 196 -14.72 -4.32 -0.69
CA ALA A 196 -15.92 -4.46 0.12
C ALA A 196 -16.36 -5.92 0.25
N LYS A 197 -17.15 -6.22 1.28
CA LYS A 197 -17.81 -7.51 1.44
C LYS A 197 -19.25 -7.36 1.92
N VAL A 198 -20.09 -8.31 1.52
CA VAL A 198 -21.48 -8.46 1.96
C VAL A 198 -21.61 -9.84 2.61
N ASP A 199 -22.14 -9.89 3.82
CA ASP A 199 -22.70 -11.14 4.35
C ASP A 199 -24.09 -11.33 3.75
N ALA A 200 -24.21 -12.23 2.78
CA ALA A 200 -25.42 -12.45 2.02
C ALA A 200 -26.51 -13.21 2.81
N GLU A 201 -26.15 -13.82 3.95
CA GLU A 201 -27.07 -14.53 4.83
C GLU A 201 -27.61 -13.63 5.95
N ALA A 202 -27.01 -12.46 6.17
CA ALA A 202 -27.46 -11.50 7.16
C ALA A 202 -28.86 -10.95 6.82
N GLU A 203 -29.70 -10.78 7.84
CA GLU A 203 -31.09 -10.29 7.69
C GLU A 203 -31.19 -9.00 6.86
N HIS A 204 -30.23 -8.08 7.03
CA HIS A 204 -30.19 -6.78 6.37
C HIS A 204 -29.48 -6.80 5.00
N SER A 205 -29.27 -7.98 4.43
CA SER A 205 -28.60 -8.18 3.14
C SER A 205 -29.30 -9.21 2.26
N LYS A 206 -30.36 -9.87 2.73
CA LYS A 206 -31.04 -10.94 1.97
C LYS A 206 -31.71 -10.42 0.70
N ALA A 207 -32.34 -9.24 0.75
CA ALA A 207 -32.96 -8.67 -0.45
C ALA A 207 -31.88 -8.21 -1.44
N LEU A 208 -30.78 -7.65 -0.94
CA LEU A 208 -29.60 -7.32 -1.73
C LEU A 208 -28.99 -8.56 -2.40
N ALA A 209 -28.76 -9.65 -1.67
CA ALA A 209 -28.22 -10.89 -2.23
C ALA A 209 -29.11 -11.44 -3.34
N LYS A 210 -30.43 -11.37 -3.17
CA LYS A 210 -31.41 -11.77 -4.19
C LYS A 210 -31.38 -10.84 -5.41
N SER A 211 -31.33 -9.52 -5.22
CA SER A 211 -31.28 -8.55 -6.32
C SER A 211 -29.99 -8.71 -7.14
N GLN A 212 -28.89 -9.02 -6.45
CA GLN A 212 -27.59 -9.32 -7.04
C GLN A 212 -27.49 -10.75 -7.59
N ARG A 213 -28.56 -11.56 -7.51
CA ARG A 213 -28.62 -12.94 -8.03
C ARG A 213 -27.49 -13.82 -7.49
N ILE A 214 -27.17 -13.68 -6.20
CA ILE A 214 -26.14 -14.49 -5.55
C ILE A 214 -26.70 -15.89 -5.30
N THR A 215 -26.07 -16.90 -5.90
CA THR A 215 -26.50 -18.32 -5.82
C THR A 215 -25.41 -19.25 -5.28
N SER A 216 -24.19 -18.75 -5.07
CA SER A 216 -23.07 -19.52 -4.52
C SER A 216 -22.07 -18.59 -3.84
N TYR A 217 -21.18 -19.17 -3.02
CA TYR A 217 -20.23 -18.41 -2.21
C TYR A 217 -18.79 -18.94 -2.32
N PRO A 218 -17.78 -18.04 -2.25
CA PRO A 218 -17.93 -16.60 -2.43
C PRO A 218 -18.25 -16.30 -3.90
N THR A 219 -19.14 -15.32 -4.12
CA THR A 219 -19.35 -14.69 -5.43
C THR A 219 -18.71 -13.31 -5.38
N ILE A 220 -17.84 -13.00 -6.35
CA ILE A 220 -17.12 -11.72 -6.39
C ILE A 220 -17.61 -10.94 -7.60
N LYS A 221 -17.91 -9.67 -7.40
CA LYS A 221 -18.37 -8.77 -8.45
C LYS A 221 -17.58 -7.47 -8.41
N TYR A 222 -17.31 -6.94 -9.59
CA TYR A 222 -16.68 -5.65 -9.79
C TYR A 222 -17.69 -4.65 -10.34
N PHE A 223 -17.72 -3.46 -9.76
CA PHE A 223 -18.56 -2.34 -10.18
C PHE A 223 -17.63 -1.23 -10.67
N PRO A 224 -17.66 -0.91 -11.98
CA PRO A 224 -16.87 0.19 -12.52
C PRO A 224 -17.25 1.52 -11.89
N ARG A 225 -16.27 2.43 -11.81
CA ARG A 225 -16.50 3.82 -11.44
C ARG A 225 -17.68 4.43 -12.20
N GLY A 226 -18.60 5.02 -11.46
CA GLY A 226 -19.82 5.65 -11.98
C GLY A 226 -20.89 4.68 -12.47
N SER A 227 -20.74 3.37 -12.24
CA SER A 227 -21.69 2.35 -12.70
C SER A 227 -22.19 1.46 -11.57
N THR A 228 -23.50 1.18 -11.60
CA THR A 228 -24.13 0.16 -10.76
C THR A 228 -24.20 -1.21 -11.46
N GLU A 229 -23.78 -1.28 -12.73
CA GLU A 229 -23.73 -2.54 -13.47
C GLU A 229 -22.47 -3.31 -13.11
N ALA A 230 -22.66 -4.57 -12.72
CA ALA A 230 -21.60 -5.40 -12.19
C ALA A 230 -21.02 -6.36 -13.24
N GLU A 231 -19.70 -6.47 -13.26
CA GLU A 231 -18.99 -7.56 -13.91
C GLU A 231 -18.74 -8.68 -12.88
N ILE A 232 -18.96 -9.94 -13.26
CA ILE A 232 -18.61 -11.07 -12.39
C ILE A 232 -17.10 -11.32 -12.48
N TYR A 233 -16.42 -11.33 -11.34
CA TYR A 233 -15.01 -11.70 -11.30
C TYR A 233 -14.86 -13.23 -11.37
N SER A 234 -14.17 -13.70 -12.41
CA SER A 234 -13.88 -15.12 -12.64
C SER A 234 -12.39 -15.46 -12.60
N GLY A 235 -11.54 -14.53 -12.16
CA GLY A 235 -10.09 -14.74 -12.06
C GLY A 235 -9.66 -15.61 -10.89
N GLY A 236 -8.34 -15.77 -10.74
CA GLY A 236 -7.74 -16.52 -9.63
C GLY A 236 -7.99 -15.83 -8.28
N ARG A 237 -8.14 -16.61 -7.20
CA ARG A 237 -8.38 -16.06 -5.85
C ARG A 237 -7.10 -15.92 -5.04
N THR A 238 -6.06 -15.41 -5.69
CA THR A 238 -4.77 -15.08 -5.05
C THR A 238 -4.64 -13.57 -4.96
N GLU A 239 -3.84 -13.08 -4.01
CA GLU A 239 -3.53 -11.65 -3.85
C GLU A 239 -3.07 -11.02 -5.18
N GLN A 240 -2.12 -11.67 -5.87
CA GLN A 240 -1.62 -11.21 -7.17
C GLN A 240 -2.72 -11.13 -8.24
N ALA A 241 -3.62 -12.13 -8.32
CA ALA A 241 -4.66 -12.14 -9.34
C ALA A 241 -5.74 -11.07 -9.10
N PHE A 242 -5.94 -10.63 -7.86
CA PHE A 242 -6.78 -9.48 -7.55
C PHE A 242 -6.06 -8.17 -7.84
N LEU A 243 -4.77 -8.05 -7.46
CA LEU A 243 -3.94 -6.90 -7.79
C LEU A 243 -3.93 -6.65 -9.30
N ASP A 244 -3.64 -7.66 -10.11
CA ASP A 244 -3.60 -7.55 -11.57
C ASP A 244 -4.94 -7.04 -12.12
N PHE A 245 -6.05 -7.62 -11.65
CA PHE A 245 -7.39 -7.21 -12.08
C PHE A 245 -7.74 -5.79 -11.67
N ILE A 246 -7.49 -5.40 -10.43
CA ILE A 246 -7.82 -4.06 -9.93
C ILE A 246 -6.91 -3.02 -10.59
N ASN A 247 -5.62 -3.29 -10.73
CA ASN A 247 -4.67 -2.45 -11.45
C ASN A 247 -5.11 -2.20 -12.90
N GLU A 248 -5.54 -3.25 -13.61
CA GLU A 248 -6.08 -3.12 -14.96
C GLU A 248 -7.35 -2.25 -15.00
N LYS A 249 -8.28 -2.51 -14.09
CA LYS A 249 -9.61 -1.87 -14.08
C LYS A 249 -9.60 -0.42 -13.59
N ALA A 250 -8.74 -0.09 -12.64
CA ALA A 250 -8.63 1.22 -12.02
C ALA A 250 -7.45 2.06 -12.54
N GLY A 251 -6.54 1.48 -13.34
CA GLY A 251 -5.32 2.16 -13.78
C GLY A 251 -4.33 2.41 -12.63
N THR A 252 -4.40 1.60 -11.58
CA THR A 252 -3.48 1.59 -10.44
C THR A 252 -2.31 0.63 -10.70
N HIS A 253 -1.32 0.65 -9.81
CA HIS A 253 -0.05 -0.08 -9.99
C HIS A 253 0.46 -0.64 -8.66
N ARG A 254 -0.46 -1.22 -7.88
CA ARG A 254 -0.12 -1.82 -6.58
C ARG A 254 0.58 -3.16 -6.76
N ALA A 255 1.54 -3.40 -5.90
CA ALA A 255 2.20 -4.68 -5.71
C ALA A 255 1.84 -5.24 -4.33
N VAL A 256 2.02 -6.55 -4.16
CA VAL A 256 1.86 -7.27 -2.89
C VAL A 256 2.52 -6.50 -1.74
N GLY A 257 1.75 -6.20 -0.69
CA GLY A 257 2.21 -5.42 0.47
C GLY A 257 2.02 -3.91 0.34
N GLY A 258 1.16 -3.45 -0.56
CA GLY A 258 0.70 -2.06 -0.73
C GLY A 258 1.68 -1.11 -1.40
N GLY A 259 2.86 -1.59 -1.79
CA GLY A 259 3.84 -0.83 -2.55
C GLY A 259 3.39 -0.56 -3.98
N LEU A 260 4.14 0.29 -4.68
CA LEU A 260 3.96 0.52 -6.11
C LEU A 260 4.96 -0.30 -6.92
N ASP A 261 4.52 -0.80 -8.07
CA ASP A 261 5.38 -1.51 -9.02
C ASP A 261 6.35 -0.57 -9.78
N ALA A 262 7.12 -1.13 -10.71
CA ALA A 262 8.13 -0.39 -11.48
C ALA A 262 7.56 0.51 -12.59
N ILE A 263 6.27 0.38 -12.94
CA ILE A 263 5.61 1.17 -13.98
C ILE A 263 4.70 2.25 -13.37
N ALA A 264 4.42 2.19 -12.08
CA ALA A 264 3.62 3.19 -11.38
C ALA A 264 4.13 4.62 -11.63
N GLY A 265 3.22 5.50 -12.04
CA GLY A 265 3.50 6.89 -12.38
C GLY A 265 4.09 7.11 -13.78
N THR A 266 4.46 6.06 -14.51
CA THR A 266 4.92 6.20 -15.90
C THR A 266 3.73 6.34 -16.85
N ILE A 267 3.91 7.06 -17.95
CA ILE A 267 2.86 7.28 -18.95
C ILE A 267 3.43 6.89 -20.31
N SER A 268 2.85 5.87 -20.94
CA SER A 268 3.38 5.28 -22.19
C SER A 268 3.62 6.31 -23.31
N ALA A 269 2.70 7.26 -23.50
CA ALA A 269 2.87 8.34 -24.49
C ALA A 269 4.09 9.22 -24.17
N LEU A 270 4.30 9.58 -22.91
CA LEU A 270 5.44 10.41 -22.48
C LEU A 270 6.74 9.61 -22.45
N ASP A 271 6.71 8.32 -22.13
CA ASP A 271 7.84 7.41 -22.27
C ASP A 271 8.34 7.36 -23.72
N ALA A 272 7.43 7.35 -24.69
CA ALA A 272 7.78 7.41 -26.10
C ALA A 272 8.47 8.74 -26.47
N VAL A 273 8.06 9.86 -25.87
CA VAL A 273 8.74 11.15 -26.05
C VAL A 273 10.16 11.12 -25.46
N VAL A 274 10.33 10.52 -24.28
CA VAL A 274 11.67 10.32 -23.67
C VAL A 274 12.56 9.48 -24.58
N ALA A 275 12.04 8.39 -25.16
CA ALA A 275 12.77 7.55 -26.08
C ALA A 275 13.17 8.27 -27.39
N LYS A 276 12.34 9.19 -27.90
CA LYS A 276 12.69 10.03 -29.07
C LYS A 276 13.81 11.02 -28.76
N PHE A 277 13.74 11.67 -27.59
CA PHE A 277 14.79 12.56 -27.09
C PHE A 277 16.13 11.84 -27.02
N THR A 278 16.12 10.60 -26.52
CA THR A 278 17.34 9.81 -26.39
C THR A 278 17.82 9.26 -27.73
N GLY A 279 16.90 9.02 -28.68
CA GLY A 279 17.17 8.65 -30.08
C GLY A 279 17.58 9.80 -31.02
N GLY A 280 17.87 11.00 -30.50
CA GLY A 280 18.48 12.10 -31.27
C GLY A 280 17.56 13.30 -31.55
N THR A 281 16.30 13.28 -31.13
CA THR A 281 15.45 14.49 -31.14
C THR A 281 16.01 15.55 -30.18
N THR A 282 15.95 16.82 -30.56
CA THR A 282 16.48 17.87 -29.70
C THR A 282 15.67 17.98 -28.41
N LEU A 283 16.30 18.41 -27.31
CA LEU A 283 15.62 18.57 -26.03
C LEU A 283 14.42 19.52 -26.11
N SER A 284 14.52 20.58 -26.93
CA SER A 284 13.44 21.55 -27.11
C SER A 284 12.22 20.93 -27.78
N GLU A 285 12.42 20.17 -28.86
CA GLU A 285 11.34 19.49 -29.57
C GLU A 285 10.67 18.43 -28.69
N ALA A 286 11.47 17.64 -27.97
CA ALA A 286 10.94 16.65 -27.03
C ALA A 286 10.17 17.30 -25.87
N ALA A 287 10.64 18.44 -25.36
CA ALA A 287 9.93 19.18 -24.32
C ALA A 287 8.57 19.73 -24.81
N GLU A 288 8.52 20.25 -26.05
CA GLU A 288 7.26 20.69 -26.67
C GLU A 288 6.28 19.53 -26.88
N GLU A 289 6.76 18.38 -27.36
CA GLU A 289 5.94 17.18 -27.53
C GLU A 289 5.42 16.69 -26.17
N ALA A 290 6.28 16.62 -25.15
CA ALA A 290 5.88 16.23 -23.80
C ALA A 290 4.84 17.19 -23.20
N GLN A 291 4.97 18.50 -23.44
CA GLN A 291 3.99 19.49 -23.00
C GLN A 291 2.62 19.25 -23.66
N LYS A 292 2.61 18.90 -24.94
CA LYS A 292 1.38 18.60 -25.69
C LYS A 292 0.71 17.32 -25.19
N GLU A 293 1.48 16.25 -25.00
CA GLU A 293 0.97 14.99 -24.43
C GLU A 293 0.46 15.19 -23.00
N ALA A 294 1.16 15.98 -22.18
CA ALA A 294 0.71 16.30 -20.82
C ALA A 294 -0.59 17.12 -20.80
N ALA A 295 -0.77 18.05 -21.73
CA ALA A 295 -2.00 18.85 -21.84
C ALA A 295 -3.23 17.99 -22.19
N ALA A 296 -3.06 16.89 -22.93
CA ALA A 296 -4.13 15.95 -23.21
C ALA A 296 -4.60 15.16 -21.97
N LEU A 297 -3.84 15.20 -20.88
CA LEU A 297 -4.10 14.47 -19.62
C LEU A 297 -4.53 15.41 -18.48
N ALA A 298 -4.83 16.69 -18.77
CA ALA A 298 -5.00 17.75 -17.78
C ALA A 298 -6.15 17.56 -16.79
N ASP A 299 -7.15 16.72 -17.10
CA ASP A 299 -8.30 16.45 -16.22
C ASP A 299 -8.30 15.03 -15.63
N GLY A 300 -7.19 14.29 -15.76
CA GLY A 300 -7.09 12.88 -15.38
C GLY A 300 -6.22 12.61 -14.15
N ALA A 301 -6.37 11.43 -13.54
CA ALA A 301 -5.55 10.96 -12.42
C ALA A 301 -4.04 10.94 -12.72
N GLN A 302 -3.67 10.90 -14.00
CA GLN A 302 -2.30 10.91 -14.49
C GLN A 302 -1.67 12.31 -14.62
N GLN A 303 -2.46 13.40 -14.47
CA GLN A 303 -1.98 14.79 -14.64
C GLN A 303 -0.73 15.07 -13.80
N LYS A 304 -0.74 14.71 -12.51
CA LYS A 304 0.39 14.92 -11.59
C LYS A 304 1.69 14.27 -12.06
N TYR A 305 1.59 13.14 -12.77
CA TYR A 305 2.74 12.45 -13.33
C TYR A 305 3.19 13.13 -14.62
N ALA A 306 2.25 13.50 -15.49
CA ALA A 306 2.54 14.22 -16.73
C ALA A 306 3.26 15.57 -16.47
N GLU A 307 2.80 16.33 -15.47
CA GLU A 307 3.47 17.55 -14.99
C GLU A 307 4.90 17.27 -14.53
N TYR A 308 5.15 16.10 -13.94
CA TYR A 308 6.49 15.71 -13.52
C TYR A 308 7.39 15.38 -14.72
N TYR A 309 6.90 14.70 -15.76
CA TYR A 309 7.66 14.52 -17.02
C TYR A 309 8.09 15.87 -17.61
N VAL A 310 7.13 16.79 -17.76
CA VAL A 310 7.39 18.16 -18.26
C VAL A 310 8.44 18.87 -17.40
N LYS A 311 8.34 18.75 -16.07
CA LYS A 311 9.34 19.31 -15.14
C LYS A 311 10.73 18.72 -15.37
N VAL A 312 10.85 17.42 -15.62
CA VAL A 312 12.14 16.77 -15.88
C VAL A 312 12.75 17.32 -17.17
N PHE A 313 11.99 17.38 -18.27
CA PHE A 313 12.44 17.98 -19.53
C PHE A 313 12.92 19.43 -19.35
N ASN A 314 12.15 20.26 -18.64
CA ASN A 314 12.52 21.65 -18.35
C ASN A 314 13.82 21.75 -17.52
N LYS A 315 14.03 20.84 -16.57
CA LYS A 315 15.25 20.82 -15.74
C LYS A 315 16.47 20.39 -16.52
N LEU A 316 16.33 19.45 -17.45
CA LEU A 316 17.41 19.04 -18.34
C LEU A 316 17.92 20.20 -19.20
N ASN A 317 17.06 21.17 -19.53
CA ASN A 317 17.46 22.34 -20.32
C ASN A 317 18.41 23.29 -19.57
N SER A 318 18.39 23.24 -18.23
CA SER A 318 19.21 24.12 -17.38
C SER A 318 20.36 23.41 -16.67
N SER A 319 20.35 22.07 -16.60
CA SER A 319 21.35 21.30 -15.88
C SER A 319 21.49 19.89 -16.46
N GLU A 320 22.57 19.68 -17.18
CA GLU A 320 22.97 18.34 -17.62
C GLU A 320 23.17 17.40 -16.42
N GLY A 321 22.74 16.15 -16.56
CA GLY A 321 22.82 15.14 -15.50
C GLY A 321 21.89 15.39 -14.30
N TRP A 322 20.97 16.36 -14.36
CA TRP A 322 20.03 16.63 -13.27
C TRP A 322 19.17 15.40 -12.94
N ALA A 323 18.65 14.70 -13.97
CA ALA A 323 17.79 13.53 -13.77
C ALA A 323 18.50 12.41 -12.97
N ALA A 324 19.77 12.13 -13.28
CA ALA A 324 20.56 11.14 -12.55
C ALA A 324 20.83 11.55 -11.10
N LYS A 325 21.16 12.83 -10.86
CA LYS A 325 21.38 13.36 -9.50
C LYS A 325 20.09 13.34 -8.67
N GLU A 326 18.96 13.71 -9.29
CA GLU A 326 17.66 13.70 -8.62
C GLU A 326 17.21 12.26 -8.32
N LEU A 327 17.41 11.33 -9.27
CA LEU A 327 17.10 9.92 -9.06
C LEU A 327 17.87 9.37 -7.85
N ALA A 328 19.20 9.56 -7.82
CA ALA A 328 20.04 9.11 -6.71
C ALA A 328 19.62 9.75 -5.37
N ARG A 329 19.22 11.03 -5.38
CA ARG A 329 18.73 11.72 -4.18
C ARG A 329 17.42 11.10 -3.68
N LEU A 330 16.47 10.85 -4.57
CA LEU A 330 15.16 10.28 -4.22
C LEU A 330 15.28 8.82 -3.77
N GLU A 331 16.09 8.02 -4.45
CA GLU A 331 16.41 6.65 -4.04
C GLU A 331 17.10 6.63 -2.67
N GLY A 332 18.01 7.57 -2.40
CA GLY A 332 18.62 7.73 -1.08
C GLY A 332 17.63 8.13 0.02
N ILE A 333 16.52 8.80 -0.31
CA ILE A 333 15.44 9.09 0.64
C ILE A 333 14.56 7.85 0.86
N LEU A 334 14.21 7.14 -0.22
CA LEU A 334 13.44 5.90 -0.15
C LEU A 334 14.17 4.84 0.68
N ALA A 335 15.49 4.68 0.49
CA ALA A 335 16.32 3.74 1.24
C ALA A 335 16.46 4.09 2.74
N LYS A 336 16.31 5.36 3.11
CA LYS A 336 16.21 5.75 4.53
C LYS A 336 14.86 5.36 5.13
N GLY A 337 13.82 5.40 4.29
CA GLY A 337 12.39 5.35 4.59
C GLY A 337 11.96 6.01 5.90
N GLY A 338 11.03 5.41 6.64
CA GLY A 338 10.25 6.11 7.67
C GLY A 338 9.30 7.17 7.08
N LEU A 339 9.07 7.08 5.77
CA LEU A 339 8.14 7.93 5.04
C LEU A 339 6.71 7.49 5.31
N ALA A 340 5.80 8.45 5.43
CA ALA A 340 4.37 8.16 5.36
C ALA A 340 4.04 7.47 4.01
N PRO A 341 3.06 6.55 3.96
CA PRO A 341 2.73 5.78 2.76
C PRO A 341 2.53 6.64 1.50
N PHE A 342 1.69 7.68 1.57
CA PHE A 342 1.49 8.63 0.46
C PHE A 342 2.80 9.25 -0.05
N LYS A 343 3.76 9.50 0.85
CA LYS A 343 5.04 10.12 0.49
C LYS A 343 5.97 9.10 -0.15
N ARG A 344 5.93 7.85 0.32
CA ARG A 344 6.64 6.73 -0.29
C ARG A 344 6.15 6.56 -1.74
N ASP A 345 4.84 6.51 -1.94
CA ASP A 345 4.22 6.39 -3.27
C ASP A 345 4.64 7.53 -4.21
N GLU A 346 4.53 8.78 -3.75
CA GLU A 346 4.94 9.96 -4.52
C GLU A 346 6.39 9.86 -4.98
N LEU A 347 7.30 9.48 -4.08
CA LEU A 347 8.72 9.35 -4.40
C LEU A 347 8.97 8.15 -5.33
N THR A 348 8.31 7.02 -5.10
CA THR A 348 8.43 5.83 -5.96
C THR A 348 8.02 6.16 -7.40
N SER A 349 6.84 6.77 -7.59
CA SER A 349 6.39 7.20 -8.93
C SER A 349 7.38 8.14 -9.61
N LYS A 350 7.92 9.12 -8.86
CA LYS A 350 8.94 10.04 -9.40
C LYS A 350 10.23 9.32 -9.79
N THR A 351 10.69 8.36 -9.00
CA THR A 351 11.87 7.56 -9.35
C THR A 351 11.63 6.68 -10.57
N ASN A 352 10.45 6.08 -10.71
CA ASN A 352 10.07 5.32 -11.91
C ASN A 352 10.12 6.20 -13.17
N ILE A 353 9.57 7.41 -13.12
CA ILE A 353 9.65 8.38 -14.22
C ILE A 353 11.10 8.76 -14.52
N LEU A 354 11.89 9.14 -13.52
CA LEU A 354 13.29 9.52 -13.70
C LEU A 354 14.14 8.40 -14.32
N ARG A 355 13.88 7.14 -13.97
CA ARG A 355 14.58 5.99 -14.56
C ARG A 355 14.44 5.92 -16.08
N LYS A 356 13.32 6.39 -16.65
CA LYS A 356 13.13 6.49 -18.10
C LYS A 356 14.14 7.44 -18.75
N PHE A 357 14.39 8.59 -18.11
CA PHE A 357 15.38 9.56 -18.59
C PHE A 357 16.83 9.08 -18.40
N VAL A 358 17.11 8.33 -17.32
CA VAL A 358 18.48 7.93 -16.96
C VAL A 358 18.93 6.68 -17.71
N LYS A 359 18.07 5.67 -17.85
CA LYS A 359 18.40 4.40 -18.53
C LYS A 359 18.88 4.64 -19.96
N ASP A 360 18.15 5.48 -20.69
CA ASP A 360 18.45 5.77 -22.08
C ASP A 360 19.68 6.69 -22.25
N THR A 361 20.00 7.54 -21.25
CA THR A 361 21.25 8.33 -21.26
C THR A 361 22.49 7.44 -21.12
N ALA A 362 22.40 6.36 -20.33
CA ALA A 362 23.48 5.40 -20.17
C ALA A 362 23.68 4.49 -21.40
N GLU A 363 22.62 4.23 -22.15
CA GLU A 363 22.68 3.52 -23.45
C GLU A 363 23.38 4.39 -24.50
N ARG A 364 23.08 5.70 -24.58
CA ARG A 364 23.77 6.65 -25.49
C ARG A 364 25.29 6.73 -25.27
N VAL A 365 25.74 6.82 -24.02
CA VAL A 365 27.18 6.86 -23.69
C VAL A 365 27.90 5.58 -24.10
N ARG A 366 27.21 4.43 -24.13
CA ARG A 366 27.81 3.16 -24.58
C ARG A 366 27.85 3.02 -26.09
N GLU A 367 26.97 3.66 -26.84
CA GLU A 367 26.96 3.62 -28.31
C GLU A 367 27.92 4.64 -28.94
N GLU A 368 28.32 5.68 -28.18
CA GLU A 368 29.29 6.70 -28.59
C GLU A 368 30.76 6.33 -28.26
N LEU A 369 31.00 5.23 -27.54
CA LEU A 369 32.31 4.66 -27.19
C LEU A 369 32.62 3.42 -28.02
#